data_AF-A0A841AYJ9-F1
#
_entry.id   AF-A0A841AYJ9-F1
#
_cell.length_a   1.000
_cell.length_b   1.000
_cell.length_c   1.000
_cell.angle_alpha   90.00
_cell.angle_beta   90.00
_cell.angle_gamma   90.00
#
_symmetry.space_group_name_H-M   'P 1'
#
loop_
_entity.id
_entity.type
_entity.pdbx_description
1 polymer ?
#
loop_
_entity_poly.entity_id
_entity_poly.type
_entity_poly.pdbx_seq_one_letter_code
_entity_poly.pdbx_strand_id
1 'polypeptide(L)'
;MTTTSNSGPRASGPDDDPAELEQQVGNALVDLVGEQGWRRIDLISRMTVPVQDLALTVLRDDGSTVEIAPPVELNRPLARLRVALYRREPERGAWFSARFTLESSGSFFRSYNRDYEPHWDPAIEDSNYAEDLKLFARELEHTPEWLLDKLPEWKDRPAPPEKDITELIPLNQALVGEVVTAFRDHLIQRAPVDWQQVFVDFRSVGGYVEVRAQVLTVFGQAIEWEPPGAVEFFVGLRGEMYKPGEGTWTSVKFQLVVNGKFSAEYGWYDEPDWDHRPGERFFQEELRMYPREDEHVPGWLREGAEPRR
;
A
#
# COMPACT_ATOMS: atom_id res chain seq x y z
N MET A 1 32.16 -1.64 13.06
CA MET A 1 31.52 -0.85 14.13
C MET A 1 32.21 0.48 14.19
N THR A 2 31.58 1.51 13.63
CA THR A 2 32.09 2.87 13.66
C THR A 2 30.91 3.75 14.04
N THR A 3 30.81 4.04 15.32
CA THR A 3 29.85 4.97 15.92
C THR A 3 30.22 6.39 15.47
N THR A 4 29.35 7.05 14.70
CA THR A 4 29.53 8.46 14.33
C THR A 4 28.52 9.30 15.09
N SER A 5 29.05 10.35 15.72
CA SER A 5 28.41 11.18 16.73
C SER A 5 27.36 12.13 16.16
N ASN A 6 26.19 12.11 16.80
CA ASN A 6 25.20 13.16 17.02
C ASN A 6 25.27 14.42 16.12
N SER A 7 24.37 14.48 15.15
CA SER A 7 23.98 15.71 14.43
C SER A 7 22.46 15.81 14.44
N GLY A 8 21.89 16.32 15.54
CA GLY A 8 20.47 16.64 15.58
C GLY A 8 20.09 17.59 14.42
N PRO A 9 18.89 17.44 13.82
CA PRO A 9 18.49 18.27 12.70
C PRO A 9 18.39 19.73 13.14
N ARG A 10 19.25 20.60 12.58
CA ARG A 10 19.04 22.05 12.63
C ARG A 10 17.71 22.37 11.97
N ALA A 11 16.81 22.99 12.73
CA ALA A 11 15.56 23.53 12.23
C ALA A 11 15.80 24.60 11.14
N SER A 12 14.95 24.54 10.11
CA SER A 12 14.52 25.61 9.20
C SER A 12 15.53 26.21 8.20
N GLY A 13 15.54 25.67 6.98
CA GLY A 13 15.57 26.48 5.75
C GLY A 13 14.14 26.87 5.32
N PRO A 14 13.95 27.77 4.33
CA PRO A 14 12.63 28.14 3.81
C PRO A 14 11.91 26.88 3.33
N ASP A 15 10.57 26.83 3.47
CA ASP A 15 9.72 25.66 3.19
C ASP A 15 10.26 24.80 2.06
N ASP A 16 10.86 23.67 2.42
CA ASP A 16 11.38 22.72 1.45
C ASP A 16 10.22 22.26 0.56
N ASP A 17 10.25 22.61 -0.72
CA ASP A 17 9.25 22.13 -1.67
C ASP A 17 9.53 20.64 -1.96
N PRO A 18 8.59 19.73 -1.64
CA PRO A 18 8.69 18.33 -2.02
C PRO A 18 9.02 18.12 -3.49
N ALA A 19 8.51 18.95 -4.41
CA ALA A 19 8.80 18.78 -5.83
C ALA A 19 10.28 19.02 -6.17
N GLU A 20 10.91 20.01 -5.55
CA GLU A 20 12.35 20.28 -5.70
C GLU A 20 13.20 19.17 -5.08
N LEU A 21 12.79 18.63 -3.94
CA LEU A 21 13.47 17.51 -3.29
C LEU A 21 13.33 16.21 -4.10
N GLU A 22 12.14 15.93 -4.63
CA GLU A 22 11.88 14.83 -5.57
C GLU A 22 12.79 14.95 -6.80
N GLN A 23 12.91 16.15 -7.39
CA GLN A 23 13.81 16.39 -8.52
C GLN A 23 15.28 16.20 -8.14
N GLN A 24 15.72 16.64 -6.96
CA GLN A 24 17.08 16.41 -6.47
C GLN A 24 17.39 14.91 -6.35
N VAL A 25 16.45 14.11 -5.83
CA VAL A 25 16.60 12.65 -5.77
C VAL A 25 16.71 12.07 -7.18
N GLY A 26 15.82 12.46 -8.10
CA GLY A 26 15.85 11.99 -9.49
C GLY A 26 17.17 12.31 -10.21
N ASN A 27 17.68 13.54 -10.06
CA ASN A 27 18.94 13.95 -10.67
C ASN A 27 20.13 13.15 -10.11
N ALA A 28 20.19 12.98 -8.79
CA ALA A 28 21.25 12.20 -8.16
C ALA A 28 21.27 10.74 -8.61
N LEU A 29 20.10 10.15 -8.90
CA LEU A 29 19.99 8.80 -9.45
C LEU A 29 20.54 8.73 -10.88
N VAL A 30 20.23 9.70 -11.74
CA VAL A 30 20.76 9.78 -13.11
C VAL A 30 22.26 10.02 -13.11
N ASP A 31 22.76 10.95 -12.29
CA ASP A 31 24.18 11.28 -12.19
C ASP A 31 25.02 10.05 -11.78
N LEU A 32 24.46 9.21 -10.91
CA LEU A 32 25.10 7.97 -10.46
C LEU A 32 25.12 6.89 -11.54
N VAL A 33 23.99 6.64 -12.19
CA VAL A 33 23.82 5.48 -13.10
C VAL A 33 24.31 5.80 -14.52
N GLY A 34 24.28 7.07 -14.91
CA GLY A 34 24.51 7.55 -16.27
C GLY A 34 23.21 7.65 -17.06
N GLU A 35 23.29 8.24 -18.26
CA GLU A 35 22.11 8.58 -19.07
C GLU A 35 21.57 7.42 -19.93
N GLN A 36 22.32 6.32 -20.08
CA GLN A 36 22.00 5.24 -21.03
C GLN A 36 22.33 3.85 -20.46
N GLY A 37 21.84 2.79 -21.13
CA GLY A 37 22.15 1.40 -20.79
C GLY A 37 21.28 0.83 -19.67
N TRP A 38 20.10 1.38 -19.47
CA TRP A 38 19.12 0.95 -18.47
C TRP A 38 17.71 1.29 -18.93
N ARG A 39 16.74 0.50 -18.46
CA ARG A 39 15.30 0.73 -18.64
C ARG A 39 14.71 1.43 -17.45
N ARG A 40 15.12 1.02 -16.25
CA ARG A 40 14.61 1.58 -14.99
C ARG A 40 15.69 1.71 -13.92
N ILE A 41 15.62 2.80 -13.17
CA ILE A 41 16.29 2.97 -11.87
C ILE A 41 15.20 2.94 -10.81
N ASP A 42 15.34 2.05 -9.83
CA ASP A 42 14.36 1.81 -8.78
C ASP A 42 15.01 1.97 -7.41
N LEU A 43 14.60 3.03 -6.69
CA LEU A 43 15.07 3.35 -5.35
C LEU A 43 13.93 3.11 -4.37
N ILE A 44 14.16 2.25 -3.37
CA ILE A 44 13.30 2.11 -2.21
C ILE A 44 14.02 2.69 -0.99
N SER A 45 13.38 3.66 -0.33
CA SER A 45 13.81 4.20 0.95
C SER A 45 12.87 3.71 2.05
N ARG A 46 13.43 3.17 3.13
CA ARG A 46 12.71 2.81 4.35
C ARG A 46 13.29 3.64 5.47
N MET A 47 12.43 4.24 6.29
CA MET A 47 12.90 5.24 7.23
C MET A 47 12.07 5.30 8.51
N THR A 48 12.76 5.44 9.62
CA THR A 48 12.33 6.01 10.91
C THR A 48 13.32 7.13 11.27
N VAL A 49 13.08 7.93 12.31
CA VAL A 49 14.05 8.93 12.76
C VAL A 49 15.43 8.30 13.05
N PRO A 50 15.54 7.14 13.73
CA PRO A 50 16.84 6.55 14.03
C PRO A 50 17.45 5.73 12.89
N VAL A 51 16.63 5.23 11.96
CA VAL A 51 17.08 4.28 10.92
C VAL A 51 16.69 4.76 9.53
N GLN A 52 17.65 4.75 8.61
CA GLN A 52 17.41 4.91 7.18
C GLN A 52 18.08 3.75 6.44
N ASP A 53 17.27 3.03 5.66
CA ASP A 53 17.72 1.99 4.75
C ASP A 53 17.36 2.38 3.31
N LEU A 54 18.29 2.15 2.39
CA LEU A 54 18.15 2.45 0.97
C LEU A 54 18.50 1.19 0.17
N ALA A 55 17.61 0.81 -0.73
CA ALA A 55 17.86 -0.22 -1.74
C ALA A 55 17.73 0.41 -3.13
N LEU A 56 18.78 0.31 -3.94
CA LEU A 56 18.81 0.86 -5.30
C LEU A 56 19.11 -0.26 -6.29
N THR A 57 18.17 -0.49 -7.21
CA THR A 57 18.30 -1.48 -8.27
C THR A 57 18.19 -0.80 -9.63
N VAL A 58 19.08 -1.18 -10.55
CA VAL A 58 19.04 -0.75 -11.94
C VAL A 58 18.66 -1.94 -12.82
N LEU A 59 17.56 -1.81 -13.56
CA LEU A 59 17.16 -2.73 -14.59
C LEU A 59 17.82 -2.33 -15.92
N ARG A 60 18.68 -3.19 -16.45
CA ARG A 60 19.43 -2.97 -17.69
C ARG A 60 18.58 -3.25 -18.93
N ASP A 61 19.04 -2.78 -20.08
CA ASP A 61 18.33 -2.96 -21.36
C ASP A 61 18.19 -4.44 -21.77
N ASP A 62 19.15 -5.27 -21.36
CA ASP A 62 19.20 -6.71 -21.57
C ASP A 62 18.34 -7.52 -20.59
N GLY A 63 17.68 -6.85 -19.64
CA GLY A 63 16.84 -7.47 -18.60
C GLY A 63 17.57 -7.93 -17.35
N SER A 64 18.90 -7.79 -17.28
CA SER A 64 19.62 -8.03 -16.04
C SER A 64 19.35 -6.93 -15.02
N THR A 65 19.39 -7.29 -13.74
CA THR A 65 19.25 -6.36 -12.61
C THR A 65 20.57 -6.21 -11.89
N VAL A 66 20.95 -4.99 -11.56
CA VAL A 66 22.16 -4.68 -10.79
C VAL A 66 21.77 -3.89 -9.55
N GLU A 67 22.09 -4.41 -8.38
CA GLU A 67 22.02 -3.65 -7.13
C GLU A 67 23.24 -2.74 -7.01
N ILE A 68 22.99 -1.47 -6.68
CA ILE A 68 24.02 -0.46 -6.52
C ILE A 68 23.95 0.06 -5.09
N ALA A 69 25.11 0.24 -4.44
CA ALA A 69 25.17 0.92 -3.15
C ALA A 69 24.64 2.36 -3.30
N PRO A 70 23.55 2.74 -2.61
CA PRO A 70 22.99 4.07 -2.75
C PRO A 70 23.96 5.14 -2.24
N PRO A 71 24.14 6.26 -2.95
CA PRO A 71 25.04 7.32 -2.53
C PRO A 71 24.52 7.99 -1.26
N VAL A 72 25.44 8.28 -0.32
CA VAL A 72 25.12 8.86 0.99
C VAL A 72 24.46 10.23 0.88
N GLU A 73 24.67 10.90 -0.25
CA GLU A 73 24.10 12.19 -0.62
C GLU A 73 22.57 12.14 -0.73
N LEU A 74 21.97 10.96 -0.99
CA LEU A 74 20.51 10.78 -1.02
C LEU A 74 19.88 10.85 0.37
N ASN A 75 20.64 10.63 1.44
CA ASN A 75 20.09 10.57 2.79
C ASN A 75 19.41 11.88 3.18
N ARG A 76 20.08 13.01 2.93
CA ARG A 76 19.59 14.33 3.29
C ARG A 76 18.32 14.76 2.53
N PRO A 77 18.25 14.71 1.18
CA PRO A 77 17.03 15.09 0.47
C PRO A 77 15.84 14.18 0.83
N LEU A 78 16.06 12.88 1.04
CA LEU A 78 14.98 11.97 1.47
C LEU A 78 14.46 12.31 2.88
N ALA A 79 15.36 12.58 3.83
CA ALA A 79 14.96 13.01 5.18
C ALA A 79 14.20 14.36 5.16
N ARG A 80 14.65 15.32 4.34
CA ARG A 80 13.95 16.60 4.14
C ARG A 80 12.58 16.40 3.50
N LEU A 81 12.47 15.50 2.53
CA LEU A 81 11.22 15.18 1.84
C LEU A 81 10.21 14.56 2.81
N ARG A 82 10.68 13.71 3.73
CA ARG A 82 9.87 13.18 4.82
C ARG A 82 9.29 14.29 5.71
N VAL A 83 10.11 15.25 6.12
CA VAL A 83 9.65 16.41 6.90
C VAL A 83 8.68 17.29 6.12
N ALA A 84 8.99 17.58 4.85
CA ALA A 84 8.18 18.44 4.00
C ALA A 84 6.78 17.85 3.74
N LEU A 85 6.70 16.55 3.48
CA LEU A 85 5.41 15.86 3.28
C LEU A 85 4.62 15.72 4.59
N TYR A 86 5.29 15.46 5.72
CA TYR A 86 4.62 15.45 7.02
C TYR A 86 3.96 16.80 7.35
N ARG A 87 4.64 17.93 7.06
CA ARG A 87 4.07 19.26 7.32
C ARG A 87 2.80 19.57 6.54
N ARG A 88 2.57 18.88 5.41
CA ARG A 88 1.37 19.06 4.60
C ARG A 88 0.15 18.31 5.17
N GLU A 89 0.38 17.17 5.80
CA GLU A 89 -0.66 16.26 6.33
C GLU A 89 -0.20 15.69 7.70
N PRO A 90 -0.02 16.54 8.72
CA PRO A 90 0.57 16.13 10.00
C PRO A 90 -0.26 15.05 10.71
N GLU A 91 -1.59 15.07 10.55
CA GLU A 91 -2.49 14.08 11.13
C GLU A 91 -2.20 12.64 10.64
N ARG A 92 -1.68 12.49 9.42
CA ARG A 92 -1.33 11.18 8.85
C ARG A 92 0.05 10.68 9.28
N GLY A 93 0.88 11.54 9.87
CA GLY A 93 2.26 11.24 10.17
C GLY A 93 3.17 11.19 8.93
N ALA A 94 4.45 10.91 9.18
CA ALA A 94 5.42 10.73 8.11
C ALA A 94 5.29 9.36 7.43
N TRP A 95 5.68 9.28 6.16
CA TRP A 95 5.81 7.99 5.48
C TRP A 95 6.93 7.15 6.11
N PHE A 96 6.74 5.83 6.10
CA PHE A 96 7.73 4.86 6.58
C PHE A 96 8.53 4.23 5.45
N SER A 97 7.99 4.22 4.23
CA SER A 97 8.76 3.89 3.02
C SER A 97 8.33 4.73 1.83
N ALA A 98 9.27 4.96 0.93
CA ALA A 98 9.06 5.65 -0.34
C ALA A 98 9.73 4.85 -1.45
N ARG A 99 9.07 4.73 -2.60
CA ARG A 99 9.64 4.11 -3.81
C ARG A 99 9.67 5.14 -4.93
N PHE A 100 10.84 5.33 -5.52
CA PHE A 100 11.07 6.19 -6.68
C PHE A 100 11.45 5.31 -7.86
N THR A 101 10.73 5.49 -8.96
CA THR A 101 10.94 4.74 -10.18
C THR A 101 11.19 5.71 -11.31
N LEU A 102 12.39 5.66 -11.89
CA LEU A 102 12.76 6.44 -13.06
C LEU A 102 12.87 5.51 -14.26
N GLU A 103 12.11 5.78 -15.31
CA GLU A 103 12.19 5.10 -16.60
C GLU A 103 13.18 5.82 -17.53
N SER A 104 13.81 5.09 -18.46
CA SER A 104 14.74 5.67 -19.43
C SER A 104 14.10 6.64 -20.41
N SER A 105 12.76 6.66 -20.48
CA SER A 105 11.97 7.69 -21.13
C SER A 105 12.01 9.06 -20.44
N GLY A 106 12.55 9.13 -19.22
CA GLY A 106 12.50 10.29 -18.33
C GLY A 106 11.25 10.31 -17.44
N SER A 107 10.37 9.30 -17.52
CA SER A 107 9.20 9.22 -16.63
C SER A 107 9.66 8.96 -15.20
N PHE A 108 9.31 9.85 -14.29
CA PHE A 108 9.66 9.75 -12.87
C PHE A 108 8.39 9.59 -12.02
N PHE A 109 8.30 8.48 -11.29
CA PHE A 109 7.18 8.16 -10.42
C PHE A 109 7.65 7.97 -8.98
N ARG A 110 6.76 8.30 -8.04
CA ARG A 110 6.99 8.23 -6.60
C ARG A 110 5.74 7.73 -5.89
N SER A 111 5.94 6.83 -4.93
CA SER A 111 4.91 6.30 -4.04
C SER A 111 5.40 6.39 -2.60
N TYR A 112 4.50 6.73 -1.67
CA TYR A 112 4.81 6.95 -0.26
C TYR A 112 3.87 6.10 0.61
N ASN A 113 4.42 5.12 1.31
CA ASN A 113 3.68 4.24 2.20
C ASN A 113 3.74 4.77 3.65
N ARG A 114 2.56 5.03 4.23
CA ARG A 114 2.34 5.46 5.63
C ARG A 114 1.66 4.42 6.49
N ASP A 115 1.03 3.43 5.86
CA ASP A 115 -0.05 2.66 6.48
C ASP A 115 0.30 1.17 6.59
N TYR A 116 1.27 0.69 5.82
CA TYR A 116 1.77 -0.68 5.89
C TYR A 116 3.17 -0.73 6.48
N GLU A 117 3.46 -1.79 7.25
CA GLU A 117 4.78 -2.01 7.82
C GLU A 117 5.82 -2.12 6.70
N PRO A 118 6.90 -1.32 6.72
CA PRO A 118 7.99 -1.49 5.76
C PRO A 118 8.68 -2.83 5.98
N HIS A 119 9.04 -3.48 4.87
CA HIS A 119 9.86 -4.68 4.94
C HIS A 119 11.32 -4.34 5.23
N TRP A 120 11.73 -4.46 6.48
CA TRP A 120 13.11 -4.29 6.92
C TRP A 120 13.91 -5.59 6.81
N ASP A 121 15.17 -5.49 6.39
CA ASP A 121 16.12 -6.60 6.41
C ASP A 121 17.51 -6.09 6.84
N PRO A 122 17.96 -6.33 8.09
CA PRO A 122 17.24 -7.03 9.16
C PRO A 122 16.09 -6.19 9.76
N ALA A 123 15.18 -6.84 10.48
CA ALA A 123 14.13 -6.17 11.24
C ALA A 123 14.72 -5.15 12.24
N ILE A 124 14.05 -4.00 12.39
CA ILE A 124 14.43 -2.95 13.35
C ILE A 124 13.68 -3.14 14.67
N GLU A 125 14.21 -2.58 15.77
CA GLU A 125 13.52 -2.63 17.05
C GLU A 125 12.29 -1.72 17.11
N ASP A 126 11.27 -2.14 17.87
CA ASP A 126 10.01 -1.40 18.03
C ASP A 126 10.21 0.01 18.60
N SER A 127 11.24 0.19 19.45
CA SER A 127 11.65 1.49 20.00
C SER A 127 11.98 2.53 18.93
N ASN A 128 12.40 2.12 17.73
CA ASN A 128 12.66 3.04 16.63
C ASN A 128 11.38 3.70 16.11
N TYR A 129 10.25 2.99 16.13
CA TYR A 129 8.96 3.57 15.78
C TYR A 129 8.47 4.52 16.87
N ALA A 130 8.69 4.19 18.15
CA ALA A 130 8.37 5.09 19.26
C ALA A 130 9.14 6.42 19.17
N GLU A 131 10.45 6.36 18.86
CA GLU A 131 11.25 7.57 18.60
C GLU A 131 10.79 8.34 17.36
N ASP A 132 10.35 7.64 16.31
CA ASP A 132 9.78 8.26 15.11
C ASP A 132 8.53 9.09 15.44
N LEU A 133 7.59 8.50 16.18
CA LEU A 133 6.33 9.15 16.55
C LEU A 133 6.49 10.33 17.52
N LYS A 134 7.64 10.50 18.17
CA LYS A 134 7.94 11.71 18.96
C LYS A 134 8.14 12.94 18.07
N LEU A 135 8.65 12.76 16.84
CA LEU A 135 8.88 13.85 15.88
C LEU A 135 7.80 13.92 14.80
N PHE A 136 7.30 12.75 14.37
CA PHE A 136 6.26 12.60 13.37
C PHE A 136 5.03 11.98 14.02
N ALA A 137 4.41 12.74 14.92
CA ALA A 137 3.17 12.34 15.55
C ALA A 137 2.09 12.09 14.48
N ARG A 138 1.15 11.21 14.78
CA ARG A 138 -0.01 10.95 13.92
C ARG A 138 -1.23 10.70 14.80
N GLU A 139 -2.40 11.01 14.25
CA GLU A 139 -3.65 10.80 14.95
C GLU A 139 -4.00 9.31 15.03
N LEU A 140 -4.75 8.92 16.06
CA LEU A 140 -5.09 7.52 16.30
C LEU A 140 -5.85 6.91 15.10
N GLU A 141 -6.76 7.66 14.49
CA GLU A 141 -7.52 7.27 13.28
C GLU A 141 -6.61 6.97 12.07
N HIS A 142 -5.44 7.61 12.01
CA HIS A 142 -4.45 7.38 10.97
C HIS A 142 -3.33 6.46 11.44
N THR A 143 -3.41 5.84 12.62
CA THR A 143 -2.36 4.93 13.11
C THR A 143 -2.71 3.49 12.73
N PRO A 144 -1.90 2.82 11.89
CA PRO A 144 -2.22 1.47 11.45
C PRO A 144 -2.06 0.46 12.59
N GLU A 145 -2.84 -0.63 12.53
CA GLU A 145 -2.91 -1.64 13.60
C GLU A 145 -1.56 -2.26 13.94
N TRP A 146 -0.75 -2.60 12.93
CA TRP A 146 0.60 -3.16 13.13
C TRP A 146 1.51 -2.25 13.98
N LEU A 147 1.34 -0.92 13.87
CA LEU A 147 2.14 0.04 14.62
C LEU A 147 1.64 0.13 16.07
N LEU A 148 0.33 0.06 16.27
CA LEU A 148 -0.28 0.00 17.60
C LEU A 148 0.07 -1.30 18.34
N ASP A 149 0.25 -2.40 17.62
CA ASP A 149 0.62 -3.69 18.21
C ASP A 149 2.08 -3.72 18.69
N LYS A 150 2.96 -2.98 18.02
CA LYS A 150 4.35 -2.77 18.45
C LYS A 150 4.46 -1.78 19.62
N LEU A 151 3.51 -0.85 19.71
CA LEU A 151 3.51 0.26 20.66
C LEU A 151 2.21 0.28 21.49
N PRO A 152 1.94 -0.75 22.31
CA PRO A 152 0.70 -0.85 23.07
C PRO A 152 0.47 0.35 24.00
N GLU A 153 1.54 0.96 24.52
CA GLU A 153 1.46 2.19 25.34
C GLU A 153 0.91 3.40 24.58
N TRP A 154 0.94 3.37 23.24
CA TRP A 154 0.37 4.41 22.41
C TRP A 154 -1.16 4.35 22.34
N LYS A 155 -1.75 3.16 22.55
CA LYS A 155 -3.22 2.95 22.60
C LYS A 155 -3.85 3.73 23.78
N ASP A 156 -3.09 3.99 24.84
CA ASP A 156 -3.54 4.67 26.06
C ASP A 156 -3.45 6.21 26.01
N ARG A 157 -2.93 6.79 24.90
CA ARG A 157 -2.86 8.25 24.74
C ARG A 157 -4.29 8.81 24.56
N PRO A 158 -4.68 9.90 25.26
CA PRO A 158 -5.99 10.48 25.08
C PRO A 158 -6.18 10.85 23.61
N ALA A 159 -7.20 10.27 22.98
CA ALA A 159 -7.66 10.70 21.67
C ALA A 159 -7.99 12.21 21.72
N PRO A 160 -7.83 12.96 20.62
CA PRO A 160 -8.46 14.28 20.52
C PRO A 160 -9.94 14.17 20.90
N PRO A 161 -10.56 15.25 21.44
CA PRO A 161 -11.97 15.21 21.84
C PRO A 161 -12.79 14.58 20.71
N GLU A 162 -13.52 13.52 21.06
CA GLU A 162 -14.32 12.70 20.13
C GLU A 162 -14.95 13.62 19.08
N LYS A 163 -14.46 13.55 17.84
CA LYS A 163 -15.41 13.69 16.75
C LYS A 163 -16.43 12.59 16.99
N ASP A 164 -17.69 12.95 17.01
CA ASP A 164 -18.77 11.99 17.22
C ASP A 164 -18.74 10.96 16.08
N ILE A 165 -17.98 9.88 16.29
CA ILE A 165 -17.79 8.79 15.35
C ILE A 165 -19.06 7.94 15.22
N THR A 166 -20.15 8.26 15.94
CA THR A 166 -21.46 7.68 15.60
C THR A 166 -22.07 8.32 14.35
N GLU A 167 -21.47 9.39 13.83
CA GLU A 167 -21.53 9.79 12.41
C GLU A 167 -20.41 9.12 11.58
N LEU A 168 -20.04 7.87 11.89
CA LEU A 168 -19.45 6.92 10.93
C LEU A 168 -20.51 6.66 9.85
N ILE A 169 -20.62 7.65 8.98
CA ILE A 169 -21.27 7.58 7.67
C ILE A 169 -20.72 6.30 7.02
N PRO A 170 -21.57 5.43 6.44
CA PRO A 170 -21.08 4.32 5.61
C PRO A 170 -19.98 4.86 4.71
N LEU A 171 -18.84 4.14 4.61
CA LEU A 171 -17.61 4.64 3.96
C LEU A 171 -17.98 5.53 2.76
N ASN A 172 -17.90 6.85 2.93
CA ASN A 172 -18.22 7.71 1.79
C ASN A 172 -17.14 7.44 0.74
N GLN A 173 -17.41 7.73 -0.53
CA GLN A 173 -16.50 7.36 -1.63
C GLN A 173 -15.06 7.89 -1.42
N ALA A 174 -14.86 8.94 -0.62
CA ALA A 174 -13.53 9.46 -0.31
C ALA A 174 -12.73 8.50 0.59
N LEU A 175 -13.33 7.98 1.66
CA LEU A 175 -12.64 7.06 2.58
C LEU A 175 -12.36 5.70 1.93
N VAL A 176 -13.24 5.21 1.04
CA VAL A 176 -12.92 4.06 0.15
C VAL A 176 -11.68 4.37 -0.69
N GLY A 177 -11.64 5.56 -1.28
CA GLY A 177 -10.53 6.02 -2.10
C GLY A 177 -9.21 6.04 -1.33
N GLU A 178 -9.21 6.48 -0.08
CA GLU A 178 -8.00 6.52 0.77
C GLU A 178 -7.47 5.12 1.09
N VAL A 179 -8.34 4.21 1.53
CA VAL A 179 -7.95 2.83 1.88
C VAL A 179 -7.42 2.09 0.66
N VAL A 180 -8.07 2.25 -0.51
CA VAL A 180 -7.58 1.69 -1.77
C VAL A 180 -6.25 2.33 -2.20
N THR A 181 -6.06 3.62 -1.94
CA THR A 181 -4.78 4.31 -2.24
C THR A 181 -3.64 3.78 -1.37
N ALA A 182 -3.89 3.54 -0.08
CA ALA A 182 -2.91 2.93 0.82
C ALA A 182 -2.52 1.52 0.35
N PHE A 183 -3.50 0.69 -0.03
CA PHE A 183 -3.24 -0.65 -0.57
C PHE A 183 -2.49 -0.60 -1.91
N ARG A 184 -2.86 0.32 -2.80
CA ARG A 184 -2.11 0.59 -4.04
C ARG A 184 -0.63 0.86 -3.73
N ASP A 185 -0.36 1.77 -2.81
CA ASP A 185 1.01 2.11 -2.43
C ASP A 185 1.73 0.91 -1.81
N HIS A 186 1.05 0.09 -1.00
CA HIS A 186 1.61 -1.16 -0.48
C HIS A 186 2.04 -2.11 -1.60
N LEU A 187 1.18 -2.34 -2.59
CA LEU A 187 1.53 -3.18 -3.75
C LEU A 187 2.72 -2.58 -4.51
N ILE A 188 2.76 -1.26 -4.71
CA ILE A 188 3.89 -0.57 -5.34
C ILE A 188 5.18 -0.78 -4.53
N GLN A 189 5.16 -0.73 -3.19
CA GLN A 189 6.36 -0.95 -2.39
C GLN A 189 6.90 -2.39 -2.50
N ARG A 190 6.06 -3.35 -2.91
CA ARG A 190 6.38 -4.79 -2.91
C ARG A 190 6.52 -5.40 -4.31
N ALA A 191 6.12 -4.67 -5.35
CA ALA A 191 6.22 -5.15 -6.72
C ALA A 191 7.68 -5.42 -7.14
N PRO A 192 7.95 -6.44 -7.97
CA PRO A 192 9.28 -6.70 -8.53
C PRO A 192 9.88 -5.49 -9.24
N VAL A 193 11.20 -5.38 -9.41
CA VAL A 193 11.83 -4.20 -10.02
C VAL A 193 11.37 -3.94 -11.46
N ASP A 194 11.05 -4.99 -12.21
CA ASP A 194 10.69 -4.96 -13.63
C ASP A 194 9.17 -4.91 -13.88
N TRP A 195 8.37 -4.68 -12.85
CA TRP A 195 6.91 -4.63 -12.96
C TRP A 195 6.41 -3.49 -13.87
N GLN A 196 5.36 -3.71 -14.64
CA GLN A 196 4.70 -2.69 -15.45
C GLN A 196 3.23 -2.56 -15.09
N GLN A 197 2.57 -3.68 -14.84
CA GLN A 197 1.19 -3.75 -14.36
C GLN A 197 1.02 -4.88 -13.35
N VAL A 198 0.14 -4.67 -12.40
CA VAL A 198 -0.36 -5.68 -11.47
C VAL A 198 -1.83 -5.92 -11.79
N PHE A 199 -2.22 -7.19 -11.87
CA PHE A 199 -3.61 -7.62 -11.96
C PHE A 199 -3.92 -8.47 -10.75
N VAL A 200 -5.02 -8.18 -10.06
CA VAL A 200 -5.54 -9.00 -8.96
C VAL A 200 -6.99 -9.33 -9.25
N ASP A 201 -7.31 -10.62 -9.30
CA ASP A 201 -8.67 -11.14 -9.34
C ASP A 201 -8.97 -11.77 -7.99
N PHE A 202 -9.88 -11.14 -7.24
CA PHE A 202 -10.32 -11.59 -5.94
C PHE A 202 -11.79 -12.01 -6.04
N ARG A 203 -12.12 -13.17 -5.48
CA ARG A 203 -13.47 -13.74 -5.44
C ARG A 203 -13.73 -14.27 -4.02
N SER A 204 -14.90 -14.01 -3.45
CA SER A 204 -15.23 -14.51 -2.13
C SER A 204 -16.74 -14.67 -1.91
N VAL A 205 -17.11 -15.65 -1.09
CA VAL A 205 -18.47 -15.85 -0.59
C VAL A 205 -18.38 -16.47 0.79
N GLY A 206 -19.03 -15.87 1.78
CA GLY A 206 -18.88 -16.30 3.16
C GLY A 206 -17.41 -16.27 3.59
N GLY A 207 -16.96 -17.31 4.28
CA GLY A 207 -15.54 -17.51 4.60
C GLY A 207 -14.67 -18.10 3.47
N TYR A 208 -15.21 -18.30 2.26
CA TYR A 208 -14.44 -18.81 1.11
C TYR A 208 -13.82 -17.66 0.33
N VAL A 209 -12.55 -17.77 -0.02
CA VAL A 209 -11.78 -16.75 -0.74
C VAL A 209 -10.88 -17.41 -1.78
N GLU A 210 -10.85 -16.85 -2.99
CA GLU A 210 -9.86 -17.12 -4.02
C GLU A 210 -9.20 -15.80 -4.43
N VAL A 211 -7.86 -15.78 -4.50
CA VAL A 211 -7.09 -14.65 -5.02
C VAL A 211 -6.11 -15.17 -6.05
N ARG A 212 -6.11 -14.54 -7.22
CA ARG A 212 -5.08 -14.72 -8.25
C ARG A 212 -4.49 -13.37 -8.55
N ALA A 213 -3.17 -13.29 -8.63
CA ALA A 213 -2.53 -12.09 -9.13
C ALA A 213 -1.36 -12.39 -10.05
N GLN A 214 -1.15 -11.45 -10.97
CA GLN A 214 -0.09 -11.50 -11.95
C GLN A 214 0.58 -10.13 -12.05
N VAL A 215 1.89 -10.15 -12.23
CA VAL A 215 2.67 -8.98 -12.64
C VAL A 215 2.98 -9.13 -14.12
N LEU A 216 2.59 -8.15 -14.93
CA LEU A 216 3.12 -7.98 -16.27
C LEU A 216 4.41 -7.17 -16.17
N THR A 217 5.53 -7.72 -16.64
CA THR A 217 6.83 -7.06 -16.60
C THR A 217 7.04 -6.09 -17.77
N VAL A 218 8.06 -5.23 -17.70
CA VAL A 218 8.45 -4.34 -18.81
C VAL A 218 8.86 -5.10 -20.08
N PHE A 219 9.16 -6.40 -19.97
CA PHE A 219 9.48 -7.28 -21.09
C PHE A 219 8.24 -8.00 -21.66
N GLY A 220 7.05 -7.70 -21.14
CA GLY A 220 5.79 -8.30 -21.58
C GLY A 220 5.55 -9.71 -21.06
N GLN A 221 6.32 -10.17 -20.06
CA GLN A 221 6.09 -11.47 -19.42
C GLN A 221 5.06 -11.31 -18.31
N ALA A 222 4.09 -12.22 -18.26
CA ALA A 222 3.18 -12.31 -17.13
C ALA A 222 3.72 -13.37 -16.15
N ILE A 223 4.01 -12.94 -14.92
CA ILE A 223 4.45 -13.81 -13.83
C ILE A 223 3.37 -13.87 -12.77
N GLU A 224 3.12 -15.06 -12.22
CA GLU A 224 2.30 -15.19 -11.03
C GLU A 224 2.97 -14.48 -9.86
N TRP A 225 2.18 -13.77 -9.06
CA TRP A 225 2.68 -13.00 -7.96
C TRP A 225 1.71 -13.10 -6.79
N GLU A 226 2.24 -13.24 -5.57
CA GLU A 226 1.44 -13.24 -4.35
C GLU A 226 1.32 -11.79 -3.85
N PRO A 227 0.14 -11.15 -3.97
CA PRO A 227 -0.01 -9.75 -3.62
C PRO A 227 -0.14 -9.65 -2.09
N PRO A 228 0.80 -8.98 -1.41
CA PRO A 228 0.84 -8.99 0.05
C PRO A 228 -0.39 -8.30 0.64
N GLY A 229 -1.02 -8.94 1.63
CA GLY A 229 -2.17 -8.42 2.35
C GLY A 229 -3.47 -8.30 1.53
N ALA A 230 -3.52 -8.84 0.31
CA ALA A 230 -4.67 -8.65 -0.58
C ALA A 230 -5.95 -9.32 -0.06
N VAL A 231 -5.83 -10.50 0.55
CA VAL A 231 -6.99 -11.23 1.10
C VAL A 231 -7.62 -10.41 2.22
N GLU A 232 -6.81 -10.00 3.19
CA GLU A 232 -7.24 -9.21 4.34
C GLU A 232 -7.83 -7.88 3.90
N PHE A 233 -7.16 -7.20 2.96
CA PHE A 233 -7.61 -5.93 2.39
C PHE A 233 -8.99 -6.05 1.73
N PHE A 234 -9.17 -6.99 0.79
CA PHE A 234 -10.41 -7.11 0.05
C PHE A 234 -11.56 -7.66 0.90
N VAL A 235 -11.29 -8.56 1.84
CA VAL A 235 -12.30 -9.02 2.81
C VAL A 235 -12.75 -7.87 3.71
N GLY A 236 -11.83 -7.05 4.23
CA GLY A 236 -12.17 -5.86 5.01
C GLY A 236 -12.99 -4.86 4.18
N LEU A 237 -12.54 -4.57 2.96
CA LEU A 237 -13.21 -3.64 2.05
C LEU A 237 -14.64 -4.08 1.70
N ARG A 238 -14.91 -5.39 1.61
CA ARG A 238 -16.29 -5.90 1.45
C ARG A 238 -17.19 -5.56 2.61
N GLY A 239 -16.66 -5.62 3.84
CA GLY A 239 -17.36 -5.22 5.05
C GLY A 239 -17.72 -3.74 5.00
N GLU A 240 -16.75 -2.89 4.68
CA GLU A 240 -16.94 -1.44 4.61
C GLU A 240 -17.87 -1.00 3.46
N MET A 241 -17.91 -1.76 2.37
CA MET A 241 -18.79 -1.51 1.23
C MET A 241 -20.14 -2.23 1.31
N TYR A 242 -20.44 -2.91 2.42
CA TYR A 242 -21.74 -3.55 2.63
C TYR A 242 -22.86 -2.51 2.64
N LYS A 243 -23.95 -2.83 1.93
CA LYS A 243 -25.17 -2.03 1.88
C LYS A 243 -26.33 -2.80 2.53
N PRO A 244 -26.96 -2.26 3.58
CA PRO A 244 -28.12 -2.89 4.19
C PRO A 244 -29.21 -3.25 3.17
N GLY A 245 -29.59 -4.52 3.10
CA GLY A 245 -30.63 -5.02 2.20
C GLY A 245 -30.19 -5.27 0.75
N GLU A 246 -29.02 -4.81 0.32
CA GLU A 246 -28.43 -5.11 -1.01
C GLU A 246 -27.30 -6.15 -0.92
N GLY A 247 -26.61 -6.24 0.23
CA GLY A 247 -25.44 -7.07 0.43
C GLY A 247 -24.13 -6.37 0.08
N THR A 248 -23.10 -7.15 -0.27
CA THR A 248 -21.79 -6.64 -0.72
C THR A 248 -21.38 -7.30 -2.04
N TRP A 249 -20.30 -6.82 -2.64
CA TRP A 249 -19.74 -7.41 -3.87
C TRP A 249 -19.02 -8.73 -3.56
N THR A 250 -18.98 -9.62 -4.55
CA THR A 250 -18.46 -11.00 -4.41
C THR A 250 -17.20 -11.26 -5.23
N SER A 251 -16.91 -10.38 -6.19
CA SER A 251 -15.64 -10.38 -6.93
C SER A 251 -15.13 -8.96 -7.16
N VAL A 252 -13.83 -8.82 -7.34
CA VAL A 252 -13.20 -7.59 -7.82
C VAL A 252 -12.05 -7.91 -8.78
N LYS A 253 -12.01 -7.20 -9.91
CA LYS A 253 -10.85 -7.14 -10.80
C LYS A 253 -10.13 -5.83 -10.58
N PHE A 254 -8.94 -5.91 -9.98
CA PHE A 254 -8.09 -4.77 -9.69
C PHE A 254 -6.91 -4.73 -10.65
N GLN A 255 -6.70 -3.60 -11.31
CA GLN A 255 -5.56 -3.37 -12.19
C GLN A 255 -4.79 -2.15 -11.71
N LEU A 256 -3.46 -2.27 -11.61
CA LEU A 256 -2.56 -1.20 -11.21
C LEU A 256 -1.42 -1.07 -12.22
N VAL A 257 -1.11 0.16 -12.62
CA VAL A 257 -0.06 0.50 -13.58
C VAL A 257 1.12 1.15 -12.86
N VAL A 258 2.34 1.01 -13.39
CA VAL A 258 3.59 1.55 -12.83
C VAL A 258 3.53 3.01 -12.36
N ASN A 259 2.72 3.84 -13.01
CA ASN A 259 2.54 5.25 -12.67
C ASN A 259 1.49 5.52 -11.58
N GLY A 260 1.07 4.49 -10.85
CA GLY A 260 0.11 4.58 -9.75
C GLY A 260 -1.35 4.75 -10.18
N LYS A 261 -1.65 4.72 -11.49
CA LYS A 261 -3.05 4.63 -11.94
C LYS A 261 -3.58 3.23 -11.65
N PHE A 262 -4.81 3.16 -11.18
CA PHE A 262 -5.48 1.90 -10.94
C PHE A 262 -6.96 1.94 -11.33
N SER A 263 -7.55 0.77 -11.51
CA SER A 263 -8.99 0.55 -11.64
C SER A 263 -9.42 -0.64 -10.78
N ALA A 264 -10.67 -0.62 -10.33
CA ALA A 264 -11.28 -1.70 -9.58
C ALA A 264 -12.72 -1.90 -10.10
N GLU A 265 -13.01 -3.08 -10.61
CA GLU A 265 -14.34 -3.45 -11.12
C GLU A 265 -14.98 -4.47 -10.17
N TYR A 266 -16.06 -4.09 -9.50
CA TYR A 266 -16.72 -4.90 -8.48
C TYR A 266 -17.93 -5.66 -9.06
N GLY A 267 -17.95 -6.98 -8.88
CA GLY A 267 -19.07 -7.85 -9.24
C GLY A 267 -20.06 -8.01 -8.09
N TRP A 268 -21.23 -7.38 -8.19
CA TRP A 268 -22.24 -7.37 -7.13
C TRP A 268 -23.26 -8.49 -7.21
N TYR A 269 -23.60 -8.88 -8.44
CA TYR A 269 -24.77 -9.73 -8.70
C TYR A 269 -24.46 -10.91 -9.62
N ASP A 270 -23.38 -10.86 -10.39
CA ASP A 270 -22.94 -11.97 -11.25
C ASP A 270 -22.26 -13.05 -10.41
N GLU A 271 -22.47 -14.32 -10.75
CA GLU A 271 -21.75 -15.42 -10.09
C GLU A 271 -20.25 -15.30 -10.43
N PRO A 272 -19.36 -15.27 -9.42
CA PRO A 272 -17.93 -15.29 -9.70
C PRO A 272 -17.54 -16.54 -10.46
N ASP A 273 -16.60 -16.40 -11.39
CA ASP A 273 -16.03 -17.54 -12.13
C ASP A 273 -15.09 -18.31 -11.21
N TRP A 274 -15.62 -19.15 -10.32
CA TRP A 274 -14.86 -19.87 -9.29
C TRP A 274 -13.87 -20.87 -9.89
N ASP A 275 -12.67 -20.98 -9.31
CA ASP A 275 -11.77 -22.10 -9.64
C ASP A 275 -12.38 -23.42 -9.15
N HIS A 276 -12.93 -23.39 -7.93
CA HIS A 276 -13.71 -24.47 -7.36
C HIS A 276 -14.98 -23.92 -6.73
N ARG A 277 -16.14 -24.30 -7.28
CA ARG A 277 -17.43 -23.80 -6.76
C ARG A 277 -17.54 -24.08 -5.25
N PRO A 278 -17.79 -23.07 -4.40
CA PRO A 278 -17.84 -23.22 -2.95
C PRO A 278 -18.89 -24.24 -2.47
N GLY A 279 -18.73 -24.72 -1.24
CA GLY A 279 -19.75 -25.52 -0.57
C GLY A 279 -20.90 -24.67 -0.01
N GLU A 280 -22.07 -25.30 0.18
CA GLU A 280 -23.32 -24.68 0.65
C GLU A 280 -23.14 -23.75 1.87
N ARG A 281 -22.39 -24.22 2.87
CA ARG A 281 -22.12 -23.47 4.11
C ARG A 281 -21.61 -22.05 3.84
N PHE A 282 -20.76 -21.85 2.81
CA PHE A 282 -20.19 -20.54 2.52
C PHE A 282 -21.23 -19.57 1.94
N PHE A 283 -22.14 -20.05 1.10
CA PHE A 283 -23.26 -19.23 0.60
C PHE A 283 -24.25 -18.87 1.73
N GLN A 284 -24.49 -19.80 2.66
CA GLN A 284 -25.31 -19.51 3.85
C GLN A 284 -24.64 -18.48 4.78
N GLU A 285 -23.32 -18.59 4.96
CA GLU A 285 -22.53 -17.62 5.72
C GLU A 285 -22.55 -16.24 5.08
N GLU A 286 -22.44 -16.15 3.75
CA GLU A 286 -22.57 -14.88 3.00
C GLU A 286 -23.89 -14.18 3.32
N LEU A 287 -25.02 -14.89 3.20
CA LEU A 287 -26.35 -14.33 3.45
C LEU A 287 -26.55 -13.96 4.93
N ARG A 288 -25.83 -14.62 5.86
CA ARG A 288 -25.85 -14.26 7.28
C ARG A 288 -25.02 -13.01 7.58
N MET A 289 -23.85 -12.87 6.96
CA MET A 289 -22.93 -11.76 7.20
C MET A 289 -23.33 -10.49 6.44
N TYR A 290 -23.83 -10.64 5.23
CA TYR A 290 -24.27 -9.57 4.35
C TYR A 290 -25.73 -9.79 3.90
N PRO A 291 -26.71 -9.62 4.82
CA PRO A 291 -28.11 -9.81 4.49
C PRO A 291 -28.57 -9.01 3.28
N ARG A 292 -29.39 -9.66 2.44
CA ARG A 292 -30.02 -9.06 1.27
C ARG A 292 -31.53 -9.24 1.35
N GLU A 293 -32.27 -8.25 0.91
CA GLU A 293 -33.70 -8.41 0.64
C GLU A 293 -33.89 -9.41 -0.50
N ASP A 294 -35.04 -10.09 -0.53
CA ASP A 294 -35.26 -11.22 -1.43
C ASP A 294 -35.07 -10.86 -2.91
N GLU A 295 -35.42 -9.63 -3.31
CA GLU A 295 -35.21 -9.10 -4.67
C GLU A 295 -33.74 -8.86 -5.03
N HIS A 296 -32.87 -8.67 -4.03
CA HIS A 296 -31.43 -8.44 -4.20
C HIS A 296 -30.59 -9.69 -4.03
N VAL A 297 -31.19 -10.85 -3.71
CA VAL A 297 -30.48 -12.13 -3.68
C VAL A 297 -30.37 -12.69 -5.10
N PRO A 298 -29.17 -12.77 -5.71
CA PRO A 298 -29.00 -13.39 -7.02
C PRO A 298 -29.39 -14.87 -7.00
N GLY A 299 -29.89 -15.38 -8.12
CA GLY A 299 -30.32 -16.78 -8.25
C GLY A 299 -29.23 -17.78 -7.86
N TRP A 300 -28.00 -17.56 -8.32
CA TRP A 300 -26.85 -18.43 -7.99
C TRP A 300 -26.53 -18.47 -6.49
N LEU A 301 -26.71 -17.34 -5.78
CA LEU A 301 -26.43 -17.25 -4.35
C LEU A 301 -27.51 -17.98 -3.55
N ARG A 302 -28.77 -17.87 -4.00
CA ARG A 302 -29.89 -18.62 -3.45
C ARG A 302 -29.72 -20.12 -3.65
N GLU A 303 -29.45 -20.55 -4.88
CA GLU A 303 -29.21 -21.95 -5.24
C GLU A 303 -27.99 -22.52 -4.51
N GLY A 304 -26.92 -21.74 -4.38
CA GLY A 304 -25.71 -22.14 -3.67
C GLY A 304 -25.94 -22.38 -2.17
N ALA A 305 -26.90 -21.68 -1.56
CA ALA A 305 -27.23 -21.82 -0.14
C ALA A 305 -28.23 -22.96 0.16
N GLU A 306 -28.79 -23.60 -0.86
CA GLU A 306 -29.69 -24.74 -0.68
C GLU A 306 -28.92 -26.05 -0.43
N PRO A 307 -29.45 -26.95 0.42
CA PRO A 307 -28.89 -28.28 0.58
C PRO A 307 -28.84 -29.03 -0.74
N ARG A 308 -27.66 -29.53 -1.11
CA ARG A 308 -27.55 -30.45 -2.26
C ARG A 308 -28.38 -31.69 -1.95
N ARG A 309 -29.41 -31.94 -2.77
CA ARG A 309 -30.27 -33.13 -2.71
C ARG A 309 -29.53 -34.40 -3.11
#